data_AF-A0A4R8DI75-F1
#
_entry.id   AF-A0A4R8DI75-F1
#
_cell.length_a   1.000
_cell.length_b   1.000
_cell.length_c   1.000
_cell.angle_alpha   90.00
_cell.angle_beta   90.00
_cell.angle_gamma   90.00
#
_symmetry.space_group_name_H-M   'P 1'
#
loop_
_entity.id
_entity.type
_entity.pdbx_description
1 polymer ?
#
loop_
_entity_poly.entity_id
_entity_poly.type
_entity_poly.pdbx_seq_one_letter_code
_entity_poly.pdbx_strand_id
1 'polypeptide(L)'
;MKRPYPRTPEKVEVLTAFGYGAFTAVFLALFDPFQFGEAGAAVVYGGIVTVCLLFMRLPPLIFKRAYDERRWTVGREIISDAVAFAVVGTGVCLYTAVRYGRQGGYLTLIGMVVAIGLIPYVVSVLLKENRLLKKYRLAADTIQKELAAPPVLQPVTGLVLLRSENPSENLEMTPDDLVCIEASDNYIRVFRASTPPVLLRSALKRAEEDLKGHPGFFRCHRGYIVNLSKVVLVTGNAQGLKLHLASGQVVPVSRGLTADIRQLLKKT
;
A
#
# COMPACT_ATOMS: atom_id res chain seq x y z
N MET A 1 11.12 2.65 3.99
CA MET A 1 10.45 1.93 5.11
C MET A 1 9.17 2.59 5.64
N LYS A 2 8.97 3.92 5.58
CA LYS A 2 7.75 4.62 6.10
C LYS A 2 6.49 4.55 5.21
N ARG A 3 6.40 3.60 4.27
CA ARG A 3 5.27 3.52 3.32
C ARG A 3 4.12 2.73 3.96
N PRO A 4 2.85 3.18 3.83
CA PRO A 4 1.71 2.46 4.37
C PRO A 4 1.53 1.10 3.67
N TYR A 5 1.43 0.04 4.45
CA TYR A 5 1.31 -1.33 3.96
C TYR A 5 -0.16 -1.76 3.95
N PRO A 6 -0.65 -2.35 2.83
CA PRO A 6 -2.07 -2.62 2.66
C PRO A 6 -2.51 -3.79 3.55
N ARG A 7 -3.62 -3.60 4.27
CA ARG A 7 -4.22 -4.66 5.08
C ARG A 7 -4.87 -5.70 4.20
N THR A 8 -4.65 -6.96 4.56
CA THR A 8 -5.29 -8.11 3.94
C THR A 8 -6.70 -8.30 4.49
N PRO A 9 -7.67 -8.73 3.68
CA PRO A 9 -8.99 -9.06 4.19
C PRO A 9 -8.91 -10.19 5.21
N GLU A 10 -9.70 -10.13 6.28
CA GLU A 10 -9.68 -11.10 7.38
C GLU A 10 -9.83 -12.56 6.90
N LYS A 11 -10.74 -12.81 5.96
CA LYS A 11 -10.96 -14.15 5.37
C LYS A 11 -9.70 -14.69 4.68
N VAL A 12 -8.92 -13.80 4.06
CA VAL A 12 -7.67 -14.16 3.40
C VAL A 12 -6.61 -14.52 4.43
N GLU A 13 -6.52 -13.78 5.52
CA GLU A 13 -5.54 -14.03 6.60
C GLU A 13 -5.78 -15.38 7.28
N VAL A 14 -7.04 -15.69 7.58
CA VAL A 14 -7.42 -16.99 8.15
C VAL A 14 -7.07 -18.12 7.16
N LEU A 15 -7.45 -17.97 5.90
CA LEU A 15 -7.13 -18.97 4.87
C LEU A 15 -5.61 -19.16 4.71
N THR A 16 -4.82 -18.08 4.79
CA THR A 16 -3.36 -18.17 4.74
C THR A 16 -2.82 -18.91 5.96
N ALA A 17 -3.33 -18.70 7.17
CA ALA A 17 -2.86 -19.42 8.37
C ALA A 17 -3.06 -20.94 8.22
N PHE A 18 -4.25 -21.36 7.78
CA PHE A 18 -4.51 -22.77 7.48
C PHE A 18 -3.63 -23.31 6.34
N GLY A 19 -3.40 -22.50 5.30
CA GLY A 19 -2.50 -22.85 4.21
C GLY A 19 -1.05 -23.10 4.66
N TYR A 20 -0.54 -22.28 5.58
CA TYR A 20 0.81 -22.47 6.16
C TYR A 20 0.88 -23.73 7.00
N GLY A 21 -0.13 -24.00 7.83
CA GLY A 21 -0.20 -25.21 8.63
C GLY A 21 -0.27 -26.48 7.78
N ALA A 22 -1.15 -26.49 6.77
CA ALA A 22 -1.27 -27.60 5.83
C ALA A 22 0.02 -27.82 5.04
N PHE A 23 0.64 -26.74 4.52
CA PHE A 23 1.94 -26.83 3.85
C PHE A 23 3.00 -27.43 4.76
N THR A 24 3.07 -26.98 6.01
CA THR A 24 4.06 -27.45 7.00
C THR A 24 3.85 -28.94 7.29
N ALA A 25 2.61 -29.37 7.53
CA ALA A 25 2.29 -30.78 7.77
C ALA A 25 2.67 -31.66 6.58
N VAL A 26 2.31 -31.25 5.37
CA VAL A 26 2.65 -32.01 4.14
C VAL A 26 4.16 -32.03 3.91
N PHE A 27 4.84 -30.90 4.08
CA PHE A 27 6.29 -30.80 3.90
C PHE A 27 7.03 -31.71 4.89
N LEU A 28 6.65 -31.67 6.17
CA LEU A 28 7.27 -32.52 7.18
C LEU A 28 6.94 -34.00 6.96
N ALA A 29 5.73 -34.34 6.53
CA ALA A 29 5.36 -35.74 6.25
C ALA A 29 6.10 -36.32 5.04
N LEU A 30 6.42 -35.52 4.02
CA LEU A 30 7.10 -35.96 2.81
C LEU A 30 8.62 -36.02 2.96
N PHE A 31 9.22 -35.01 3.60
CA PHE A 31 10.67 -34.87 3.66
C PHE A 31 11.27 -35.37 4.98
N ASP A 32 10.46 -35.46 6.04
CA ASP A 32 10.85 -35.77 7.42
C ASP A 32 12.27 -35.28 7.78
N PRO A 33 12.56 -33.97 7.64
CA PRO A 33 13.91 -33.44 7.78
C PRO A 33 14.48 -33.62 9.20
N PHE A 34 13.61 -33.95 10.15
CA PHE A 34 13.94 -34.17 11.56
C PHE A 34 14.00 -35.64 11.95
N GLN A 35 13.68 -36.56 11.03
CA GLN A 35 13.62 -38.00 11.26
C GLN A 35 12.72 -38.33 12.46
N PHE A 36 11.57 -37.65 12.56
CA PHE A 36 10.61 -37.91 13.64
C PHE A 36 9.98 -39.30 13.51
N GLY A 37 9.96 -39.88 12.31
CA GLY A 37 9.49 -41.25 12.06
C GLY A 37 7.98 -41.46 12.25
N GLU A 38 7.23 -40.42 12.61
CA GLU A 38 5.80 -40.47 12.91
C GLU A 38 5.03 -39.43 12.07
N ALA A 39 4.19 -39.88 11.12
CA ALA A 39 3.34 -38.99 10.32
C ALA A 39 2.40 -38.13 11.19
N GLY A 40 2.02 -38.62 12.37
CA GLY A 40 1.20 -37.86 13.33
C GLY A 40 1.88 -36.60 13.86
N ALA A 41 3.21 -36.60 14.03
CA ALA A 41 3.95 -35.44 14.51
C ALA A 41 3.88 -34.29 13.50
N ALA A 42 3.95 -34.58 12.20
CA ALA A 42 3.86 -33.58 11.13
C ALA A 42 2.54 -32.79 11.18
N VAL A 43 1.41 -33.48 11.42
CA VAL A 43 0.09 -32.85 11.57
C VAL A 43 0.06 -31.92 12.78
N VAL A 44 0.63 -32.35 13.91
CA VAL A 44 0.70 -31.51 15.12
C VAL A 44 1.54 -30.26 14.89
N TYR A 45 2.69 -30.37 14.23
CA TYR A 45 3.50 -29.20 13.85
C TYR A 45 2.75 -28.24 12.93
N GLY A 46 2.01 -28.74 11.93
CA GLY A 46 1.13 -27.91 11.10
C GLY A 46 0.02 -27.23 11.90
N GLY A 47 -0.55 -27.93 12.89
CA GLY A 47 -1.52 -27.39 13.84
C GLY A 47 -0.94 -26.26 14.69
N ILE A 48 0.26 -26.44 15.24
CA ILE A 48 0.99 -25.41 16.02
C ILE A 48 1.20 -24.17 15.17
N VAL A 49 1.69 -24.31 13.93
CA VAL A 49 1.85 -23.18 13.00
C VAL A 49 0.53 -22.43 12.81
N THR A 50 -0.56 -23.16 12.56
CA THR A 50 -1.90 -22.56 12.36
C THR A 50 -2.35 -21.78 13.58
N VAL A 51 -2.26 -22.38 14.77
CA VAL A 51 -2.68 -21.75 16.04
C VAL A 51 -1.84 -20.51 16.35
N CYS A 52 -0.52 -20.58 16.18
CA CYS A 52 0.38 -19.45 16.38
C CYS A 52 0.08 -18.28 15.44
N LEU A 53 -0.18 -18.56 14.16
CA LEU A 53 -0.54 -17.52 13.19
C LEU A 53 -1.93 -16.90 13.47
N LEU A 54 -2.89 -17.71 13.90
CA LEU A 54 -4.20 -17.19 14.33
C LEU A 54 -4.10 -16.34 15.62
N PHE A 55 -3.21 -16.73 16.55
CA PHE A 55 -2.92 -15.96 17.76
C PHE A 55 -2.36 -14.57 17.44
N MET A 56 -1.49 -14.46 16.43
CA MET A 56 -0.96 -13.17 15.95
C MET A 56 -2.04 -12.21 15.42
N ARG A 57 -3.29 -12.65 15.29
CA ARG A 57 -4.45 -11.82 14.92
C ARG A 57 -5.11 -11.09 16.09
N LEU A 58 -4.81 -11.46 17.33
CA LEU A 58 -5.40 -10.84 18.53
C LEU A 58 -4.85 -9.41 18.80
N PRO A 59 -3.55 -9.11 18.66
CA PRO A 59 -3.01 -7.79 18.96
C PRO A 59 -3.65 -6.63 18.17
N PRO A 60 -3.96 -6.74 16.86
CA PRO A 60 -4.70 -5.71 16.13
C PRO A 60 -6.12 -5.43 16.67
N LEU A 61 -6.76 -6.41 17.30
CA LEU A 61 -8.11 -6.24 17.88
C LEU A 61 -8.06 -5.41 19.18
N ILE A 62 -7.00 -5.59 19.96
CA ILE A 62 -6.78 -4.93 21.26
C ILE A 62 -6.15 -3.55 21.06
N PHE A 63 -5.12 -3.45 20.21
CA PHE A 63 -4.33 -2.24 20.00
C PHE A 63 -4.69 -1.50 18.70
N LYS A 64 -5.98 -1.21 18.49
CA LYS A 64 -6.50 -0.60 17.24
C LYS A 64 -5.73 0.63 16.75
N ARG A 65 -5.25 1.49 17.66
CA ARG A 65 -4.45 2.70 17.31
C ARG A 65 -3.05 2.38 16.78
N ALA A 66 -2.44 1.30 17.25
CA ALA A 66 -1.09 0.89 16.82
C ALA A 66 -1.12 0.21 15.43
N TYR A 67 -2.21 -0.50 15.13
CA TYR A 67 -2.45 -1.23 13.88
C TYR A 67 -3.33 -0.46 12.87
N ASP A 68 -3.45 0.86 13.02
CA ASP A 68 -4.15 1.71 12.05
C ASP A 68 -3.42 1.67 10.70
N GLU A 69 -4.13 1.30 9.64
CA GLU A 69 -3.62 1.16 8.26
C GLU A 69 -2.90 2.42 7.77
N ARG A 70 -3.35 3.60 8.22
CA ARG A 70 -2.74 4.88 7.83
C ARG A 70 -1.31 5.04 8.37
N ARG A 71 -1.01 4.36 9.48
CA ARG A 71 0.28 4.43 10.20
C ARG A 71 1.07 3.13 10.11
N TRP A 72 0.47 2.06 9.61
CA TRP A 72 1.10 0.76 9.48
C TRP A 72 2.10 0.78 8.33
N THR A 73 3.40 0.74 8.64
CA THR A 73 4.45 0.86 7.63
C THR A 73 5.06 -0.49 7.26
N VAL A 74 5.74 -0.57 6.12
CA VAL A 74 6.50 -1.77 5.72
C VAL A 74 7.45 -2.24 6.82
N GLY A 75 8.09 -1.32 7.55
CA GLY A 75 8.95 -1.71 8.68
C GLY A 75 8.19 -2.39 9.82
N ARG A 76 6.95 -1.95 10.11
CA ARG A 76 6.10 -2.59 11.13
C ARG A 76 5.62 -3.96 10.69
N GLU A 77 5.34 -4.14 9.40
CA GLU A 77 5.02 -5.45 8.83
C GLU A 77 6.20 -6.42 9.01
N ILE A 78 7.42 -6.03 8.64
CA ILE A 78 8.62 -6.86 8.81
C ILE A 78 8.82 -7.26 10.27
N ILE A 79 8.61 -6.33 11.21
CA ILE A 79 8.68 -6.63 12.64
C ILE A 79 7.58 -7.62 13.05
N SER A 80 6.35 -7.42 12.58
CA SER A 80 5.22 -8.32 12.86
C SER A 80 5.48 -9.73 12.33
N ASP A 81 6.04 -9.85 11.12
CA ASP A 81 6.43 -11.13 10.52
C ASP A 81 7.54 -11.79 11.34
N ALA A 82 8.56 -11.04 11.75
CA ALA A 82 9.63 -11.55 12.60
C ALA A 82 9.13 -12.07 13.96
N VAL A 83 8.18 -11.35 14.59
CA VAL A 83 7.52 -11.80 15.81
C VAL A 83 6.70 -13.07 15.54
N ALA A 84 5.98 -13.16 14.42
CA ALA A 84 5.21 -14.36 14.07
C ALA A 84 6.13 -15.59 13.94
N PHE A 85 7.27 -15.47 13.24
CA PHE A 85 8.26 -16.54 13.15
C PHE A 85 8.84 -16.93 14.51
N ALA A 86 9.10 -15.96 15.40
CA ALA A 86 9.57 -16.24 16.75
C ALA A 86 8.52 -16.97 17.60
N VAL A 87 7.24 -16.57 17.51
CA VAL A 87 6.13 -17.23 18.21
C VAL A 87 5.95 -18.67 17.72
N VAL A 88 5.97 -18.88 16.40
CA VAL A 88 5.91 -20.23 15.80
C VAL A 88 7.12 -21.06 16.25
N GLY A 89 8.34 -20.51 16.16
CA GLY A 89 9.56 -21.19 16.60
C GLY A 89 9.53 -21.58 18.07
N THR A 90 9.00 -20.72 18.93
CA THR A 90 8.79 -21.01 20.36
C THR A 90 7.78 -22.14 20.56
N GLY A 91 6.64 -22.11 19.86
CA GLY A 91 5.63 -23.18 19.93
C GLY A 91 6.18 -24.55 19.50
N VAL A 92 6.92 -24.58 18.39
CA VAL A 92 7.60 -25.78 17.88
C VAL A 92 8.64 -26.30 18.88
N CYS A 93 9.44 -25.39 19.46
CA CYS A 93 10.45 -25.75 20.45
C CYS A 93 9.83 -26.34 21.72
N LEU A 94 8.78 -25.72 22.25
CA LEU A 94 8.07 -26.21 23.44
C LEU A 94 7.49 -27.61 23.22
N TYR A 95 6.81 -27.82 22.09
CA TYR A 95 6.26 -29.12 21.76
C TYR A 95 7.35 -30.19 21.64
N THR A 96 8.45 -29.87 20.96
CA THR A 96 9.58 -30.79 20.76
C THR A 96 10.26 -31.15 22.09
N ALA A 97 10.43 -30.17 22.98
CA ALA A 97 11.01 -30.37 24.30
C ALA A 97 10.14 -31.28 25.18
N VAL A 98 8.82 -31.08 25.17
CA VAL A 98 7.86 -31.90 25.93
C VAL A 98 7.76 -33.31 25.38
N ARG A 99 7.70 -33.48 24.05
CA ARG A 99 7.45 -34.79 23.42
C ARG A 99 8.67 -35.69 23.36
N TYR A 100 9.85 -35.12 23.11
CA TYR A 100 11.09 -35.87 22.86
C TYR A 100 12.17 -35.66 23.93
N GLY A 101 11.90 -34.85 24.96
CA GLY A 101 12.88 -34.54 26.01
C GLY A 101 14.11 -33.77 25.51
N ARG A 102 14.08 -33.26 24.27
CA ARG A 102 15.20 -32.54 23.65
C ARG A 102 15.30 -31.13 24.22
N GLN A 103 16.30 -30.89 25.06
CA GLN A 103 16.62 -29.57 25.60
C GLN A 103 17.69 -28.89 24.73
N GLY A 104 17.48 -27.62 24.37
CA GLY A 104 18.42 -26.82 23.56
C GLY A 104 18.17 -26.84 22.04
N GLY A 105 19.01 -26.11 21.30
CA GLY A 105 18.91 -26.02 19.82
C GLY A 105 17.84 -25.07 19.29
N TYR A 106 17.37 -24.10 20.09
CA TYR A 106 16.36 -23.12 19.66
C TYR A 106 16.76 -22.38 18.37
N LEU A 107 18.03 -21.98 18.25
CA LEU A 107 18.55 -21.32 17.04
C LEU A 107 18.49 -22.21 15.80
N THR A 108 18.73 -23.52 15.96
CA THR A 108 18.62 -24.48 14.86
C THR A 108 17.16 -24.67 14.46
N LEU A 109 16.27 -24.86 15.43
CA LEU A 109 14.84 -25.05 15.20
C LEU A 109 14.18 -23.82 14.57
N ILE A 110 14.50 -22.62 15.05
CA ILE A 110 13.97 -21.40 14.44
C ILE A 110 14.53 -21.19 13.03
N GLY A 111 15.80 -21.53 12.79
CA GLY A 111 16.38 -21.52 11.45
C GLY A 111 15.63 -22.42 10.47
N MET A 112 15.22 -23.61 10.93
CA MET A 112 14.41 -24.55 10.15
C MET A 112 12.97 -24.05 9.95
N VAL A 113 12.34 -23.49 10.99
CA VAL A 113 11.01 -22.87 10.87
C VAL A 113 11.01 -21.74 9.86
N VAL A 114 12.05 -20.91 9.86
CA VAL A 114 12.24 -19.85 8.86
C VAL A 114 12.45 -20.46 7.47
N ALA A 115 13.31 -21.48 7.34
CA ALA A 115 13.57 -22.12 6.04
C ALA A 115 12.31 -22.75 5.42
N ILE A 116 11.54 -23.50 6.21
CA ILE A 116 10.29 -24.14 5.76
C ILE A 116 9.22 -23.06 5.50
N GLY A 117 9.09 -22.09 6.41
CA GLY A 117 8.10 -21.02 6.30
C GLY A 117 8.40 -19.98 5.22
N LEU A 118 9.64 -19.93 4.69
CA LEU A 118 10.03 -18.99 3.64
C LEU A 118 9.23 -19.23 2.35
N ILE A 119 8.99 -20.48 1.98
CA ILE A 119 8.24 -20.82 0.76
C ILE A 119 6.80 -20.27 0.80
N PRO A 120 5.95 -20.64 1.78
CA PRO A 120 4.60 -20.10 1.86
C PRO A 120 4.59 -18.58 2.11
N TYR A 121 5.63 -18.02 2.74
CA TYR A 121 5.84 -16.58 2.87
C TYR A 121 6.05 -15.87 1.54
N VAL A 122 6.99 -16.32 0.72
CA VAL A 122 7.21 -15.72 -0.60
C VAL A 122 5.95 -15.85 -1.46
N VAL A 123 5.30 -17.02 -1.44
CA VAL A 123 4.04 -17.23 -2.17
C VAL A 123 2.95 -16.28 -1.70
N SER A 124 2.77 -16.08 -0.39
CA SER A 124 1.73 -15.19 0.15
C SER A 124 1.98 -13.73 -0.23
N VAL A 125 3.24 -13.27 -0.21
CA VAL A 125 3.64 -11.93 -0.67
C VAL A 125 3.34 -11.75 -2.15
N LEU A 126 3.71 -12.71 -3.01
CA LEU A 126 3.45 -12.64 -4.46
C LEU A 126 1.94 -12.65 -4.77
N LEU A 127 1.16 -13.48 -4.07
CA LEU A 127 -0.29 -13.51 -4.22
C LEU A 127 -0.92 -12.17 -3.81
N LYS A 128 -0.43 -11.55 -2.74
CA LYS A 128 -0.88 -10.23 -2.28
C LYS A 128 -0.56 -9.14 -3.30
N GLU A 129 0.66 -9.13 -3.83
CA GLU A 129 1.07 -8.18 -4.87
C GLU A 129 0.23 -8.34 -6.15
N ASN A 130 0.03 -9.57 -6.61
CA ASN A 130 -0.79 -9.87 -7.78
C ASN A 130 -2.25 -9.44 -7.61
N ARG A 131 -2.83 -9.61 -6.41
CA ARG A 131 -4.19 -9.14 -6.10
C ARG A 131 -4.29 -7.63 -6.16
N LEU A 132 -3.32 -6.91 -5.60
CA LEU A 132 -3.28 -5.45 -5.65
C LEU A 132 -3.08 -4.95 -7.09
N LEU A 133 -2.19 -5.58 -7.85
CA LEU A 133 -1.98 -5.29 -9.26
C LEU A 133 -3.29 -5.40 -10.05
N LYS A 134 -4.00 -6.52 -9.92
CA LYS A 134 -5.30 -6.72 -10.57
C LYS A 134 -6.33 -5.67 -10.14
N LYS A 135 -6.44 -5.40 -8.84
CA LYS A 135 -7.38 -4.41 -8.29
C LYS A 135 -7.18 -3.01 -8.89
N TYR A 136 -5.94 -2.52 -8.89
CA TYR A 136 -5.65 -1.17 -9.36
C TYR A 136 -5.66 -1.06 -10.88
N ARG A 137 -5.25 -2.12 -11.60
CA ARG A 137 -5.37 -2.17 -13.06
C ARG A 137 -6.82 -2.10 -13.51
N LEU A 138 -7.71 -2.91 -12.92
CA LEU A 138 -9.15 -2.86 -13.23
C LEU A 138 -9.76 -1.50 -12.91
N ALA A 139 -9.37 -0.89 -11.80
CA ALA A 139 -9.83 0.46 -11.44
C ALA A 139 -9.36 1.49 -12.47
N ALA A 140 -8.10 1.44 -12.90
CA ALA A 140 -7.54 2.31 -13.93
C ALA A 140 -8.23 2.12 -15.28
N ASP A 141 -8.41 0.87 -15.74
CA ASP A 141 -9.09 0.57 -17.01
C ASP A 141 -10.52 1.09 -17.03
N THR A 142 -11.22 1.04 -15.89
CA THR A 142 -12.58 1.58 -15.78
C THR A 142 -12.59 3.10 -15.87
N ILE A 143 -11.68 3.77 -15.16
CA ILE A 143 -11.53 5.23 -15.22
C ILE A 143 -11.12 5.67 -16.64
N GLN A 144 -10.20 4.95 -17.28
CA GLN A 144 -9.73 5.28 -18.62
C GLN A 144 -10.86 5.21 -19.66
N LYS A 145 -11.75 4.22 -19.55
CA LYS A 145 -12.94 4.13 -20.41
C LYS A 145 -13.90 5.31 -20.20
N GLU A 146 -14.04 5.76 -18.96
CA GLU A 146 -14.88 6.91 -18.60
C GLU A 146 -14.27 8.23 -19.13
N LEU A 147 -12.93 8.39 -19.10
CA LEU A 147 -12.23 9.54 -19.71
C LEU A 147 -12.37 9.64 -21.24
N ALA A 148 -12.58 8.51 -21.92
CA ALA A 148 -12.74 8.49 -23.37
C ALA A 148 -14.13 8.98 -23.84
N ALA A 149 -15.08 9.17 -22.91
CA ALA A 149 -16.35 9.82 -23.21
C ALA A 149 -16.13 11.34 -23.39
N PRO A 150 -16.85 12.00 -24.33
CA PRO A 150 -16.68 13.43 -24.55
C PRO A 150 -16.97 14.22 -23.26
N PRO A 151 -16.07 15.11 -22.82
CA PRO A 151 -16.24 15.83 -21.57
C PRO A 151 -17.40 16.83 -21.68
N VAL A 152 -18.20 16.92 -20.63
CA VAL A 152 -19.20 17.99 -20.47
C VAL A 152 -18.47 19.20 -19.90
N LEU A 153 -17.70 19.88 -20.75
CA LEU A 153 -16.90 21.03 -20.33
C LEU A 153 -17.81 22.20 -19.94
N GLN A 154 -17.84 22.53 -18.64
CA GLN A 154 -18.13 23.89 -18.22
C GLN A 154 -16.83 24.69 -18.31
N PRO A 155 -16.75 25.75 -19.14
CA PRO A 155 -15.57 26.59 -19.18
C PRO A 155 -15.34 27.24 -17.81
N VAL A 156 -14.23 26.90 -17.16
CA VAL A 156 -13.85 27.53 -15.89
C VAL A 156 -13.31 28.91 -16.21
N THR A 157 -14.17 29.92 -16.13
CA THR A 157 -13.79 31.33 -16.27
C THR A 157 -13.20 31.86 -14.96
N GLY A 158 -12.00 32.44 -15.00
CA GLY A 158 -11.36 33.11 -13.85
C GLY A 158 -9.83 33.03 -13.91
N LEU A 159 -9.16 33.87 -13.12
CA LEU A 159 -7.72 33.77 -12.86
C LEU A 159 -7.48 32.98 -11.58
N VAL A 160 -6.47 32.10 -11.60
CA VAL A 160 -5.94 31.43 -10.42
C VAL A 160 -4.81 32.28 -9.86
N LEU A 161 -4.93 32.71 -8.61
CA LEU A 161 -3.89 33.41 -7.87
C LEU A 161 -3.28 32.46 -6.83
N LEU A 162 -2.04 32.03 -7.04
CA LEU A 162 -1.28 31.27 -6.04
C LEU A 162 -0.45 32.23 -5.19
N ARG A 163 -0.70 32.21 -3.88
CA ARG A 163 -0.03 33.13 -2.94
C ARG A 163 1.31 32.58 -2.48
N SER A 164 2.34 33.41 -2.58
CA SER A 164 3.68 33.17 -2.00
C SER A 164 3.74 33.68 -0.56
N GLU A 165 4.77 33.30 0.20
CA GLU A 165 5.13 33.95 1.46
C GLU A 165 5.51 35.43 1.27
N ASN A 166 6.09 35.75 0.10
CA ASN A 166 6.37 37.12 -0.32
C ASN A 166 5.27 37.61 -1.27
N PRO A 167 4.46 38.61 -0.92
CA PRO A 167 3.37 39.09 -1.78
C PRO A 167 3.81 39.56 -3.17
N SER A 168 5.05 40.03 -3.32
CA SER A 168 5.65 40.45 -4.59
C SER A 168 5.92 39.30 -5.57
N GLU A 169 5.91 38.05 -5.09
CA GLU A 169 6.17 36.84 -5.87
C GLU A 169 4.89 36.03 -6.12
N ASN A 170 3.71 36.60 -5.87
CA ASN A 170 2.45 35.93 -6.18
C ASN A 170 2.38 35.55 -7.66
N LEU A 171 1.80 34.39 -7.93
CA LEU A 171 1.74 33.83 -9.27
C LEU A 171 0.30 33.77 -9.75
N GLU A 172 -0.02 34.55 -10.78
CA GLU A 172 -1.32 34.56 -11.46
C GLU A 172 -1.24 33.81 -12.78
N MET A 173 -2.24 32.98 -13.06
CA MET A 173 -2.37 32.27 -14.33
C MET A 173 -3.82 31.86 -14.59
N THR A 174 -4.11 31.39 -15.81
CA THR A 174 -5.40 30.79 -16.11
C THR A 174 -5.46 29.35 -15.56
N PRO A 175 -6.64 28.84 -15.18
CA PRO A 175 -6.82 27.45 -14.77
C PRO A 175 -6.29 26.44 -15.80
N ASP A 176 -6.42 26.77 -17.09
CA ASP A 176 -5.95 25.93 -18.20
C ASP A 176 -4.44 25.89 -18.34
N ASP A 177 -3.72 26.93 -17.89
CA ASP A 177 -2.26 26.92 -17.91
C ASP A 177 -1.69 26.11 -16.74
N LEU A 178 -2.40 26.02 -15.61
CA LEU A 178 -1.97 25.22 -14.45
C LEU A 178 -2.20 23.72 -14.68
N VAL A 179 -1.11 22.95 -14.78
CA VAL A 179 -1.18 21.49 -14.99
C VAL A 179 -1.15 20.73 -13.67
N CYS A 180 -0.12 20.98 -12.84
CA CYS A 180 -0.03 20.39 -11.51
C CYS A 180 0.89 21.21 -10.60
N ILE A 181 0.78 20.94 -9.30
CA ILE A 181 1.62 21.52 -8.26
C ILE A 181 2.27 20.37 -7.48
N GLU A 182 3.59 20.42 -7.33
CA GLU A 182 4.40 19.46 -6.58
C GLU A 182 4.98 20.13 -5.34
N ALA A 183 4.95 19.47 -4.18
CA ALA A 183 5.63 19.94 -2.99
C ALA A 183 7.15 19.69 -3.09
N SER A 184 7.94 20.73 -2.82
CA SER A 184 9.41 20.72 -2.86
C SER A 184 9.98 21.44 -1.63
N ASP A 185 10.06 20.71 -0.50
CA ASP A 185 10.48 21.25 0.80
C ASP A 185 9.66 22.48 1.24
N ASN A 186 10.28 23.67 1.30
CA ASN A 186 9.64 24.94 1.64
C ASN A 186 9.07 25.69 0.43
N TYR A 187 9.09 25.04 -0.74
CA TYR A 187 8.58 25.57 -1.99
C TYR A 187 7.52 24.63 -2.56
N ILE A 188 6.71 25.17 -3.45
CA ILE A 188 5.93 24.38 -4.39
C ILE A 188 6.46 24.62 -5.79
N ARG A 189 6.55 23.55 -6.58
CA ARG A 189 6.85 23.60 -7.99
C ARG A 189 5.55 23.60 -8.77
N VAL A 190 5.30 24.68 -9.49
CA VAL A 190 4.08 24.90 -10.27
C VAL A 190 4.40 24.57 -11.73
N PHE A 191 3.78 23.51 -12.25
CA PHE A 191 3.93 23.10 -13.64
C PHE A 191 2.87 23.79 -14.50
N ARG A 192 3.34 24.49 -15.52
CA ARG A 192 2.49 25.21 -16.47
C ARG A 192 2.54 24.55 -17.85
N ALA A 193 1.47 24.69 -18.63
CA ALA A 193 1.38 24.14 -19.98
C ALA A 193 2.23 24.95 -20.96
N SER A 194 2.20 26.28 -20.82
CA SER A 194 2.81 27.21 -21.79
C SER A 194 4.26 27.57 -21.46
N THR A 195 4.70 27.35 -20.23
CA THR A 195 5.98 27.86 -19.72
C THR A 195 6.69 26.87 -18.78
N PRO A 196 8.01 27.01 -18.58
CA PRO A 196 8.74 26.17 -17.65
C PRO A 196 8.19 26.23 -16.22
N PRO A 197 8.40 25.16 -15.43
CA PRO A 197 7.93 25.10 -14.04
C PRO A 197 8.55 26.21 -13.19
N VAL A 198 7.75 26.81 -12.33
CA VAL A 198 8.18 27.88 -11.41
C VAL A 198 8.23 27.35 -9.98
N LEU A 199 9.27 27.71 -9.25
CA LEU A 199 9.32 27.50 -7.80
C LEU A 199 8.70 28.70 -7.11
N LEU A 200 7.64 28.45 -6.34
CA LEU A 200 6.97 29.44 -5.52
C LEU A 200 7.22 29.10 -4.06
N ARG A 201 7.68 30.07 -3.26
CA ARG A 201 7.86 29.86 -1.82
C ARG A 201 6.51 29.85 -1.12
N SER A 202 5.91 28.67 -1.03
CA SER A 202 4.59 28.48 -0.43
C SER A 202 4.43 27.03 0.03
N ALA A 203 3.36 26.78 0.79
CA ALA A 203 3.00 25.44 1.22
C ALA A 203 1.88 24.89 0.35
N LEU A 204 1.91 23.59 0.05
CA LEU A 204 0.87 22.93 -0.75
C LEU A 204 -0.54 23.09 -0.16
N LYS A 205 -0.65 23.18 1.18
CA LYS A 205 -1.93 23.44 1.86
C LYS A 205 -2.50 24.82 1.53
N ARG A 206 -1.65 25.83 1.38
CA ARG A 206 -2.08 27.18 0.99
C ARG A 206 -2.54 27.21 -0.47
N ALA A 207 -1.77 26.59 -1.36
CA ALA A 207 -2.19 26.43 -2.75
C ALA A 207 -3.52 25.67 -2.88
N GLU A 208 -3.77 24.66 -2.05
CA GLU A 208 -5.07 23.97 -1.98
C GLU A 208 -6.20 24.91 -1.54
N GLU A 209 -5.96 25.81 -0.59
CA GLU A 209 -6.92 26.81 -0.15
C GLU A 209 -7.22 27.84 -1.24
N ASP A 210 -6.18 28.33 -1.92
CA ASP A 210 -6.29 29.26 -3.05
C ASP A 210 -7.10 28.64 -4.22
N LEU A 211 -7.02 27.32 -4.40
CA LEU A 211 -7.70 26.58 -5.47
C LEU A 211 -9.12 26.09 -5.11
N LYS A 212 -9.63 26.34 -3.89
CA LYS A 212 -10.96 25.87 -3.47
C LYS A 212 -12.11 26.36 -4.36
N GLY A 213 -11.96 27.51 -5.01
CA GLY A 213 -12.94 28.06 -5.95
C GLY A 213 -12.95 27.37 -7.32
N HIS A 214 -12.01 26.47 -7.59
CA HIS A 214 -11.82 25.87 -8.91
C HIS A 214 -11.98 24.33 -8.83
N PRO A 215 -13.15 23.78 -9.17
CA PRO A 215 -13.47 22.36 -8.97
C PRO A 215 -12.61 21.40 -9.82
N GLY A 216 -11.91 21.92 -10.84
CA GLY A 216 -10.98 21.15 -11.67
C GLY A 216 -9.67 20.75 -10.98
N PHE A 217 -9.34 21.33 -9.82
CA PHE A 217 -8.12 21.00 -9.09
C PHE A 217 -8.39 20.09 -7.91
N PHE A 218 -7.59 19.03 -7.79
CA PHE A 218 -7.74 18.07 -6.71
C PHE A 218 -6.41 17.67 -6.09
N ARG A 219 -6.35 17.64 -4.76
CA ARG A 219 -5.20 17.15 -4.00
C ARG A 219 -5.20 15.62 -3.95
N CYS A 220 -4.74 15.00 -5.04
CA CYS A 220 -4.68 13.54 -5.15
C CYS A 220 -3.59 12.88 -4.29
N HIS A 221 -2.58 13.64 -3.85
CA HIS A 221 -1.50 13.15 -2.99
C HIS A 221 -1.06 14.20 -1.97
N ARG A 222 -0.45 13.75 -0.86
CA ARG A 222 0.07 14.67 0.17
C ARG A 222 1.04 15.72 -0.36
N GLY A 223 1.72 15.41 -1.46
CA GLY A 223 2.69 16.26 -2.14
C GLY A 223 2.28 16.70 -3.56
N TYR A 224 1.05 16.46 -4.00
CA TYR A 224 0.59 16.88 -5.33
C TYR A 224 -0.85 17.39 -5.36
N ILE A 225 -1.06 18.47 -6.11
CA ILE A 225 -2.37 18.92 -6.60
C ILE A 225 -2.35 18.83 -8.12
N VAL A 226 -3.42 18.30 -8.72
CA VAL A 226 -3.50 18.04 -10.15
C VAL A 226 -4.72 18.74 -10.75
N ASN A 227 -4.57 19.26 -11.98
CA ASN A 227 -5.69 19.67 -12.80
C ASN A 227 -6.29 18.43 -13.49
N LEU A 228 -7.52 18.08 -13.12
CA LEU A 228 -8.22 16.89 -13.64
C LEU A 228 -8.47 16.97 -15.15
N SER A 229 -8.65 18.18 -15.69
CA SER A 229 -8.85 18.39 -17.14
C SER A 229 -7.60 18.06 -17.98
N LYS A 230 -6.42 18.01 -17.36
CA LYS A 230 -5.14 17.73 -18.04
C LYS A 230 -4.71 16.27 -17.93
N VAL A 231 -5.53 15.41 -17.32
CA VAL A 231 -5.27 13.97 -17.20
C VAL A 231 -5.61 13.29 -18.52
N VAL A 232 -4.64 12.61 -19.12
CA VAL A 232 -4.80 11.94 -20.43
C VAL A 232 -4.88 10.42 -20.27
N LEU A 233 -4.17 9.88 -19.29
CA LEU A 233 -4.12 8.45 -19.04
C LEU A 233 -4.12 8.17 -17.54
N VAL A 234 -4.88 7.15 -17.12
CA VAL A 234 -4.84 6.62 -15.76
C VAL A 234 -4.29 5.20 -15.81
N THR A 235 -3.24 4.92 -15.03
CA THR A 235 -2.69 3.56 -14.86
C THR A 235 -2.74 3.11 -13.42
N GLY A 236 -2.75 1.79 -13.20
CA GLY A 236 -2.78 1.19 -11.87
C GLY A 236 -1.81 0.04 -11.77
N ASN A 237 -1.08 -0.03 -10.65
CA ASN A 237 -0.21 -1.15 -10.30
C ASN A 237 -0.38 -1.53 -8.83
N ALA A 238 0.37 -2.52 -8.32
CA ALA A 238 0.28 -2.96 -6.92
C ALA A 238 0.54 -1.83 -5.89
N GLN A 239 1.15 -0.72 -6.30
CA GLN A 239 1.42 0.43 -5.44
C GLN A 239 0.22 1.39 -5.36
N GLY A 240 -0.63 1.46 -6.39
CA GLY A 240 -1.82 2.31 -6.44
C GLY A 240 -2.12 2.82 -7.84
N LEU A 241 -2.95 3.86 -7.93
CA LEU A 241 -3.23 4.57 -9.18
C LEU A 241 -2.17 5.65 -9.45
N LYS A 242 -1.94 5.91 -10.74
CA LYS A 242 -1.10 6.99 -11.26
C LYS A 242 -1.86 7.71 -12.38
N LEU A 243 -1.77 9.03 -12.38
CA LEU A 243 -2.31 9.91 -13.41
C LEU A 243 -1.17 10.37 -14.31
N HIS A 244 -1.38 10.31 -15.62
CA HIS A 244 -0.46 10.81 -16.61
C HIS A 244 -1.06 12.07 -17.21
N LEU A 245 -0.30 13.15 -17.12
CA LEU A 245 -0.72 14.47 -17.60
C LEU A 245 -0.25 14.68 -19.03
N ALA A 246 -0.95 15.55 -19.77
CA ALA A 246 -0.60 15.89 -21.15
C ALA A 246 0.83 16.41 -21.30
N SER A 247 1.35 17.08 -20.28
CA SER A 247 2.73 17.60 -20.21
C SER A 247 3.78 16.56 -19.79
N GLY A 248 3.41 15.28 -19.64
CA GLY A 248 4.33 14.16 -19.40
C GLY A 248 4.61 13.83 -17.93
N GLN A 249 4.11 14.60 -16.96
CA GLN A 249 4.28 14.27 -15.54
C GLN A 249 3.39 13.08 -15.14
N VAL A 250 3.92 12.25 -14.25
CA VAL A 250 3.20 11.10 -13.67
C VAL A 250 2.96 11.35 -12.19
N VAL A 251 1.70 11.57 -11.82
CA VAL A 251 1.29 11.93 -10.45
C VAL A 251 0.70 10.70 -9.74
N PRO A 252 1.24 10.26 -8.60
CA PRO A 252 0.67 9.16 -7.84
C PRO A 252 -0.61 9.60 -7.11
N VAL A 253 -1.59 8.71 -6.98
CA VAL A 253 -2.81 8.95 -6.20
C VAL A 253 -2.73 8.23 -4.87
N SER A 254 -3.12 8.91 -3.80
CA SER A 254 -3.24 8.29 -2.48
C SER A 254 -4.31 7.20 -2.51
N ARG A 255 -4.01 6.04 -1.93
CA ARG A 255 -4.94 4.88 -1.93
C ARG A 255 -6.31 5.20 -1.30
N GLY A 256 -6.33 6.06 -0.28
CA GLY A 256 -7.58 6.51 0.35
C GLY A 256 -8.44 7.42 -0.52
N LEU A 257 -7.84 8.09 -1.52
CA LEU A 257 -8.50 9.06 -2.42
C LEU A 257 -8.83 8.44 -3.78
N THR A 258 -8.61 7.13 -3.95
CA THR A 258 -8.87 6.42 -5.21
C THR A 258 -10.37 6.41 -5.56
N ALA A 259 -11.26 6.39 -4.56
CA ALA A 259 -12.69 6.48 -4.78
C ALA A 259 -13.11 7.90 -5.20
N ASP A 260 -12.60 8.91 -4.49
CA ASP A 260 -12.91 10.33 -4.74
C ASP A 260 -12.45 10.76 -6.13
N ILE A 261 -11.22 10.40 -6.52
CA ILE A 261 -10.70 10.78 -7.83
C ILE A 261 -11.49 10.15 -8.97
N ARG A 262 -11.98 8.92 -8.77
CA ARG A 262 -12.86 8.25 -9.73
C ARG A 262 -14.19 8.97 -9.87
N GLN A 263 -14.75 9.51 -8.80
CA GLN A 263 -15.99 10.29 -8.88
C GLN A 263 -15.77 11.66 -9.52
N LEU A 264 -14.63 12.30 -9.27
CA LEU A 264 -14.32 13.62 -9.84
C LEU A 264 -14.02 13.55 -11.34
N LEU A 265 -13.27 12.53 -11.78
CA LEU A 265 -13.00 12.31 -13.21
C LEU A 265 -14.25 11.92 -14.02
N LYS A 266 -15.34 11.50 -13.36
CA LYS A 266 -16.65 11.29 -14.02
C LYS A 266 -17.41 12.58 -14.30
N LYS A 267 -17.13 13.63 -13.52
CA LYS A 267 -17.87 14.90 -13.54
C LYS A 267 -17.19 15.98 -14.37
N THR A 268 -15.95 15.74 -14.77
CA THR A 268 -15.13 16.63 -15.61
C THR A 268 -15.26 16.17 -17.05
#